data_AF-A0A2V7VPU7-F1
#
_entry.id   AF-A0A2V7VPU7-F1
#
_cell.length_a   1.000
_cell.length_b   1.000
_cell.length_c   1.000
_cell.angle_alpha   90.00
_cell.angle_beta   90.00
_cell.angle_gamma   90.00
#
_symmetry.space_group_name_H-M   'P 1'
#
loop_
_entity.id
_entity.type
_entity.pdbx_description
1 polymer ?
#
loop_
_entity_poly.entity_id
_entity_poly.type
_entity_poly.pdbx_seq_one_letter_code
_entity_poly.pdbx_strand_id
1 'polypeptide(L)'
;MPVSYIVRLPDGVEYGPADLPTLAGWHKEGRLPAGSQVQAEGSDDWLPVAEVLRNPTTTRPLAAPASGRPTGIIPKPAAKPAAAKFPASPAPRPSAVKPGPDAGEPSAAPDLSGPDEPARPRAARSARPGSSPVPKIPRAVLLVAAGVLLVVVLLGTLLAALAPWIAQRRARLEVQGEALPDRRFADPSLGVIVEAPQGWLILRPETRLVAPSDAKLILAQPTVGAFAALRVESQPRLVAGEDASLDALVESWRLYRPKLQVLERGEQRLAKGQGHVLHASWDEAGEPMRGAAVVFHDGWNYFTLQAWAPAATASAFVSEFQALARGIAPPGALESRVDEAVRQVAVEAPELSRTAVRLLVQVRMSAGQPIDDLPETSVRVVNRGLLALSTAESAEMGKIYAQVWGPLPEAERNRLARYLEQVRAGRAIAPEEAKPLRQLIKAGILSLPEDVQARLQALNEKAIGAGLGRP
;
A
#
# COMPACT_ATOMS: atom_id res chain seq x y z
N MET A 1 2.31 -16.13 -25.92
CA MET A 1 2.25 -15.22 -24.76
C MET A 1 0.78 -14.92 -24.49
N PRO A 2 0.31 -14.95 -23.23
CA PRO A 2 -0.96 -14.31 -22.90
C PRO A 2 -0.86 -12.82 -23.23
N VAL A 3 -1.91 -12.23 -23.79
CA VAL A 3 -1.96 -10.78 -24.06
C VAL A 3 -2.33 -10.09 -22.75
N SER A 4 -1.49 -9.16 -22.31
CA SER A 4 -1.76 -8.31 -21.16
C SER A 4 -2.45 -7.02 -21.58
N TYR A 5 -3.22 -6.44 -20.66
CA TYR A 5 -3.98 -5.22 -20.86
C TYR A 5 -3.73 -4.23 -19.72
N ILE A 6 -3.66 -2.94 -20.06
CA ILE A 6 -3.80 -1.82 -19.12
C ILE A 6 -5.22 -1.29 -19.27
N VAL A 7 -5.94 -1.12 -18.16
CA VAL A 7 -7.28 -0.52 -18.09
C VAL A 7 -7.15 0.96 -17.74
N ARG A 8 -7.90 1.83 -18.40
CA ARG A 8 -8.08 3.23 -17.99
C ARG A 8 -9.54 3.50 -17.63
N LEU A 9 -9.76 4.00 -16.43
CA LEU A 9 -11.09 4.40 -15.96
C LEU A 9 -11.47 5.80 -16.50
N PRO A 10 -12.77 6.20 -16.46
CA PRO A 10 -13.24 7.51 -16.93
C PRO A 10 -12.66 8.72 -16.17
N ASP A 11 -12.12 8.50 -14.96
CA ASP A 11 -11.40 9.50 -14.16
C ASP A 11 -9.92 9.68 -14.57
N GLY A 12 -9.44 8.86 -15.51
CA GLY A 12 -8.06 8.85 -15.99
C GLY A 12 -7.12 7.94 -15.21
N VAL A 13 -7.59 7.20 -14.19
CA VAL A 13 -6.73 6.27 -13.43
C VAL A 13 -6.49 4.99 -14.24
N GLU A 14 -5.21 4.58 -14.33
CA GLU A 14 -4.77 3.41 -15.07
C GLU A 14 -4.43 2.23 -14.14
N TYR A 15 -4.85 1.01 -14.53
CA TYR A 15 -4.70 -0.24 -13.78
C TYR A 15 -4.20 -1.36 -14.70
N GLY A 16 -3.09 -1.99 -14.35
CA GLY A 16 -2.54 -3.15 -15.08
C GLY A 16 -1.16 -3.53 -14.58
N PRO A 17 -0.53 -4.57 -15.14
CA PRO A 17 -1.04 -5.49 -16.18
C PRO A 17 -2.17 -6.42 -15.69
N ALA A 18 -3.22 -6.61 -16.50
CA ALA A 18 -4.30 -7.56 -16.26
C ALA A 18 -4.54 -8.47 -17.48
N ASP A 19 -4.98 -9.71 -17.27
CA ASP A 19 -5.33 -10.64 -18.35
C ASP A 19 -6.83 -10.61 -18.68
N LEU A 20 -7.21 -11.16 -19.84
CA LEU A 20 -8.60 -11.12 -20.32
C LEU A 20 -9.62 -11.81 -19.38
N PRO A 21 -9.31 -12.96 -18.73
CA PRO A 21 -10.14 -13.50 -17.64
C PRO A 21 -10.34 -12.52 -16.47
N THR A 22 -9.30 -11.83 -16.02
CA THR A 22 -9.39 -10.84 -14.93
C THR A 22 -10.28 -9.66 -15.32
N LEU A 23 -10.11 -9.13 -16.55
CA LEU A 23 -10.99 -8.07 -17.08
C LEU A 23 -12.46 -8.50 -17.15
N ALA A 24 -12.73 -9.74 -17.57
CA ALA A 24 -14.08 -10.28 -17.61
C ALA A 24 -14.71 -10.39 -16.21
N GLY A 25 -13.90 -10.77 -15.20
CA GLY A 25 -14.28 -10.75 -13.80
C GLY A 25 -14.67 -9.36 -13.32
N TRP A 26 -13.78 -8.37 -13.45
CA TRP A 26 -14.03 -6.99 -13.00
C TRP A 26 -15.23 -6.33 -13.70
N HIS A 27 -15.45 -6.62 -14.99
CA HIS A 27 -16.63 -6.14 -15.72
C HIS A 27 -17.93 -6.78 -15.18
N LYS A 28 -17.92 -8.09 -14.89
CA LYS A 28 -19.07 -8.79 -14.29
C LYS A 28 -19.35 -8.35 -12.86
N GLU A 29 -18.31 -7.99 -12.10
CA GLU A 29 -18.38 -7.42 -10.75
C GLU A 29 -18.86 -5.95 -10.73
N GLY A 30 -19.05 -5.31 -11.89
CA GLY A 30 -19.43 -3.89 -11.98
C GLY A 30 -18.33 -2.90 -11.58
N ARG A 31 -17.08 -3.37 -11.46
CA ARG A 31 -15.91 -2.56 -11.05
C ARG A 31 -15.33 -1.72 -12.19
N LEU A 32 -15.72 -2.03 -13.43
CA LEU A 32 -15.36 -1.27 -14.62
C LEU A 32 -16.56 -0.43 -15.07
N PRO A 33 -16.66 0.86 -14.66
CA PRO A 33 -17.76 1.74 -15.04
C PRO A 33 -17.87 1.92 -16.57
N ALA A 34 -19.07 2.27 -17.03
CA ALA A 34 -19.33 2.59 -18.42
C ALA A 34 -18.41 3.74 -18.90
N GLY A 35 -17.64 3.50 -19.97
CA GLY A 35 -16.60 4.40 -20.45
C GLY A 35 -15.16 3.94 -20.14
N SER A 36 -14.97 2.87 -19.35
CA SER A 36 -13.64 2.28 -19.15
C SER A 36 -13.05 1.76 -20.47
N GLN A 37 -11.77 2.05 -20.69
CA GLN A 37 -11.00 1.66 -21.88
C GLN A 37 -9.88 0.70 -21.49
N VAL A 38 -9.34 -0.03 -22.46
CA VAL A 38 -8.20 -0.94 -22.34
C VAL A 38 -7.25 -0.78 -23.51
N GLN A 39 -5.96 -0.85 -23.20
CA GLN A 39 -4.85 -0.89 -24.15
C GLN A 39 -4.18 -2.26 -24.06
N ALA A 40 -4.03 -2.95 -25.18
CA ALA A 40 -3.26 -4.21 -25.22
C ALA A 40 -1.75 -3.91 -25.20
N GLU A 41 -0.97 -4.74 -24.51
CA GLU A 41 0.49 -4.60 -24.45
C GLU A 41 1.11 -4.65 -25.86
N GLY A 42 1.70 -3.54 -26.30
CA GLY A 42 2.25 -3.36 -27.65
C GLY A 42 1.29 -2.75 -28.69
N SER A 43 0.12 -2.25 -28.27
CA SER A 43 -0.83 -1.49 -29.09
C SER A 43 -0.93 -0.04 -28.61
N ASP A 44 -0.96 0.93 -29.51
CA ASP A 44 -1.20 2.35 -29.17
C ASP A 44 -2.71 2.69 -29.02
N ASP A 45 -3.60 1.80 -29.49
CA ASP A 45 -5.05 2.02 -29.48
C ASP A 45 -5.71 1.69 -28.13
N TRP A 46 -6.50 2.64 -27.62
CA TRP A 46 -7.38 2.47 -26.46
C TRP A 46 -8.79 2.05 -26.90
N LEU A 47 -9.18 0.82 -26.59
CA LEU A 47 -10.47 0.23 -26.96
C LEU A 47 -11.43 0.18 -25.77
N PRO A 48 -12.75 0.33 -25.95
CA PRO A 48 -13.71 0.13 -24.86
C PRO A 48 -13.63 -1.29 -24.27
N VAL A 49 -13.64 -1.43 -22.94
CA VAL A 49 -13.62 -2.74 -22.25
C VAL A 49 -14.71 -3.68 -22.79
N ALA A 50 -15.93 -3.15 -22.96
CA ALA A 50 -17.07 -3.91 -23.45
C ALA A 50 -16.94 -4.34 -24.94
N GLU A 51 -15.98 -3.82 -25.69
CA GLU A 51 -15.68 -4.24 -27.06
C GLU A 51 -14.65 -5.37 -27.06
N VAL A 52 -13.55 -5.22 -26.31
CA VAL A 52 -12.50 -6.25 -26.16
C VAL A 52 -13.07 -7.54 -25.54
N LEU A 53 -13.98 -7.43 -24.58
CA LEU A 53 -14.67 -8.59 -23.99
C LEU A 53 -15.68 -9.26 -24.93
N ARG A 54 -16.18 -8.55 -25.94
CA ARG A 54 -17.07 -9.14 -26.98
C ARG A 54 -16.27 -9.79 -28.11
N ASN A 55 -15.16 -9.18 -28.53
CA ASN A 55 -14.33 -9.62 -29.64
C ASN A 55 -12.85 -9.73 -29.21
N PRO A 56 -12.46 -10.79 -28.48
CA PRO A 56 -11.09 -10.97 -27.96
C PRO A 56 -10.01 -11.18 -29.04
N THR A 57 -10.40 -11.24 -30.32
CA THR A 57 -9.51 -11.45 -31.47
C THR A 57 -9.10 -10.13 -32.16
N THR A 58 -9.76 -9.01 -31.87
CA THR A 58 -9.55 -7.72 -32.56
C THR A 58 -8.18 -7.10 -32.27
N THR A 59 -7.54 -7.46 -31.15
CA THR A 59 -6.25 -6.91 -30.69
C THR A 59 -5.02 -7.67 -31.19
N ARG A 60 -5.15 -8.59 -32.16
CA ARG A 60 -3.98 -9.25 -32.76
C ARG A 60 -3.19 -8.24 -33.59
N PRO A 61 -1.90 -7.97 -33.28
CA PRO A 61 -1.12 -6.98 -34.03
C PRO A 61 -1.03 -7.38 -35.50
N LEU A 62 -1.50 -6.49 -36.37
CA LEU A 62 -1.41 -6.65 -37.80
C LEU A 62 0.06 -6.55 -38.20
N ALA A 63 0.59 -7.55 -38.90
CA ALA A 63 1.95 -7.47 -39.44
C ALA A 63 2.03 -6.28 -40.41
N ALA A 64 2.91 -5.33 -40.13
CA ALA A 64 2.93 -4.04 -40.81
C ALA A 64 3.15 -4.19 -42.33
N PRO A 65 2.28 -3.63 -43.18
CA PRO A 65 2.58 -3.47 -44.60
C PRO A 65 3.65 -2.38 -44.78
N ALA A 66 4.63 -2.66 -45.63
CA ALA A 66 5.67 -1.69 -45.97
C ALA A 66 5.19 -0.66 -47.00
N SER A 67 5.85 0.51 -46.99
CA SER A 67 5.80 1.61 -47.98
C SER A 67 4.73 2.70 -47.79
N GLY A 68 5.15 3.96 -47.92
CA GLY A 68 4.22 5.10 -48.06
C GLY A 68 4.70 6.43 -47.47
N ARG A 69 5.82 7.00 -47.94
CA ARG A 69 6.25 8.37 -47.58
C ARG A 69 5.42 9.41 -48.34
N PRO A 70 4.97 10.48 -47.67
CA PRO A 70 4.94 11.80 -48.31
C PRO A 70 5.75 12.85 -47.53
N THR A 71 6.37 13.76 -48.27
CA THR A 71 7.15 14.91 -47.80
C THR A 71 6.25 16.12 -47.55
N GLY A 72 6.49 16.90 -46.49
CA GLY A 72 5.61 18.04 -46.15
C GLY A 72 6.14 19.09 -45.16
N ILE A 73 7.29 19.71 -45.47
CA ILE A 73 7.67 21.10 -45.11
C ILE A 73 7.86 21.46 -43.61
N ILE A 74 9.02 22.04 -43.32
CA ILE A 74 9.44 22.66 -42.04
C ILE A 74 9.32 24.19 -42.20
N PRO A 75 9.11 24.97 -41.11
CA PRO A 75 10.14 25.97 -40.81
C PRO A 75 10.66 25.95 -39.37
N LYS A 76 11.94 26.34 -39.25
CA LYS A 76 12.83 26.32 -38.08
C LYS A 76 12.94 27.76 -37.51
N PRO A 77 13.27 27.97 -36.21
CA PRO A 77 14.67 28.21 -35.79
C PRO A 77 15.05 27.37 -34.54
N ALA A 78 16.23 26.75 -34.37
CA ALA A 78 17.61 27.30 -34.27
C ALA A 78 17.81 28.18 -33.02
N ALA A 79 18.87 28.10 -32.18
CA ALA A 79 20.13 27.34 -32.10
C ALA A 79 20.71 27.49 -30.66
N LYS A 80 21.79 26.88 -30.12
CA LYS A 80 22.86 25.90 -30.50
C LYS A 80 23.27 25.10 -29.19
N PRO A 81 24.27 24.17 -29.17
CA PRO A 81 24.41 23.15 -28.11
C PRO A 81 25.76 23.16 -27.32
N ALA A 82 25.92 22.21 -26.40
CA ALA A 82 27.24 21.69 -25.98
C ALA A 82 27.22 20.15 -26.00
N ALA A 83 28.32 19.52 -26.45
CA ALA A 83 28.42 18.07 -26.62
C ALA A 83 29.72 17.53 -25.98
N ALA A 84 29.65 16.32 -25.41
CA ALA A 84 30.79 15.48 -25.11
C ALA A 84 30.55 14.09 -25.74
N LYS A 85 31.63 13.40 -26.12
CA LYS A 85 31.58 12.38 -27.19
C LYS A 85 32.52 11.21 -26.88
N PHE A 86 32.04 9.98 -27.14
CA PHE A 86 32.81 8.72 -27.31
C PHE A 86 33.52 8.10 -26.09
N PRO A 87 33.93 6.80 -26.16
CA PRO A 87 33.73 5.79 -27.22
C PRO A 87 32.98 4.51 -26.75
N ALA A 88 32.84 3.54 -27.65
CA ALA A 88 32.20 2.24 -27.41
C ALA A 88 33.07 1.05 -27.88
N SER A 89 32.77 -0.15 -27.37
CA SER A 89 33.21 -1.48 -27.86
C SER A 89 34.70 -1.87 -27.66
N PRO A 90 35.07 -3.18 -27.59
CA PRO A 90 34.58 -4.28 -28.44
C PRO A 90 34.11 -5.58 -27.73
N ALA A 91 33.84 -6.62 -28.54
CA ALA A 91 33.08 -7.84 -28.21
C ALA A 91 33.97 -9.13 -28.04
N PRO A 92 33.66 -10.33 -28.59
CA PRO A 92 33.02 -11.43 -27.83
C PRO A 92 33.71 -12.82 -27.90
N ARG A 93 33.03 -13.85 -27.34
CA ARG A 93 33.16 -15.32 -27.61
C ARG A 93 34.32 -16.07 -26.89
N PRO A 94 34.30 -17.43 -26.76
CA PRO A 94 33.61 -18.43 -27.59
C PRO A 94 32.70 -19.48 -26.90
N SER A 95 32.15 -20.36 -27.75
CA SER A 95 31.15 -21.40 -27.47
C SER A 95 31.71 -22.82 -27.66
N ALA A 96 31.13 -23.83 -26.97
CA ALA A 96 31.04 -25.24 -27.38
C ALA A 96 30.17 -26.02 -26.34
N VAL A 97 29.50 -27.17 -26.57
CA VAL A 97 28.81 -27.81 -27.73
C VAL A 97 27.88 -28.91 -27.15
N LYS A 98 26.82 -29.32 -27.87
CA LYS A 98 25.83 -30.42 -27.59
C LYS A 98 26.44 -31.86 -27.65
N PRO A 99 25.69 -33.01 -27.51
CA PRO A 99 24.25 -33.28 -27.25
C PRO A 99 23.96 -34.34 -26.12
N GLY A 100 22.69 -34.77 -25.96
CA GLY A 100 22.24 -35.93 -25.13
C GLY A 100 22.44 -37.32 -25.80
N PRO A 101 21.66 -38.39 -25.48
CA PRO A 101 20.24 -38.39 -25.05
C PRO A 101 19.81 -39.44 -23.97
N ASP A 102 18.48 -39.52 -23.78
CA ASP A 102 17.62 -40.66 -23.41
C ASP A 102 17.55 -41.32 -22.00
N ALA A 103 16.27 -41.50 -21.63
CA ALA A 103 15.63 -42.60 -20.88
C ALA A 103 16.00 -42.89 -19.41
N GLY A 104 14.96 -43.01 -18.56
CA GLY A 104 15.09 -43.67 -17.25
C GLY A 104 14.24 -43.16 -16.08
N GLU A 105 12.92 -43.08 -16.24
CA GLU A 105 11.99 -43.32 -15.10
C GLU A 105 12.13 -44.80 -14.61
N PRO A 106 11.62 -45.22 -13.42
CA PRO A 106 10.69 -44.52 -12.52
C PRO A 106 10.95 -44.63 -10.99
N SER A 107 10.07 -43.97 -10.22
CA SER A 107 9.48 -44.38 -8.93
C SER A 107 10.31 -44.96 -7.77
N ALA A 108 10.13 -44.32 -6.61
CA ALA A 108 9.60 -45.03 -5.44
C ALA A 108 8.71 -44.10 -4.59
N ALA A 109 7.42 -44.40 -4.53
CA ALA A 109 6.56 -43.98 -3.42
C ALA A 109 6.53 -45.10 -2.37
N PRO A 110 6.18 -44.79 -1.12
CA PRO A 110 5.46 -45.74 -0.28
C PRO A 110 4.19 -45.08 0.27
N ASP A 111 3.02 -45.69 0.03
CA ASP A 111 2.38 -46.54 1.03
C ASP A 111 1.05 -47.07 0.48
N LEU A 112 0.73 -48.32 0.78
CA LEU A 112 -0.64 -48.77 1.07
C LEU A 112 -0.58 -50.22 1.55
N SER A 113 -0.97 -50.41 2.81
CA SER A 113 -1.17 -51.74 3.40
C SER A 113 -2.54 -52.29 2.98
N GLY A 114 -2.59 -53.59 2.65
CA GLY A 114 -3.83 -54.30 2.28
C GLY A 114 -3.58 -55.82 2.33
N PRO A 115 -4.51 -56.63 2.88
CA PRO A 115 -4.19 -57.97 3.35
C PRO A 115 -4.49 -59.08 2.33
N ASP A 116 -3.89 -60.25 2.51
CA ASP A 116 -4.59 -61.52 2.78
C ASP A 116 -3.65 -62.73 2.55
N GLU A 117 -3.54 -63.56 3.60
CA GLU A 117 -2.96 -64.90 3.53
C GLU A 117 -4.05 -65.87 3.08
N PRO A 118 -3.80 -66.74 2.09
CA PRO A 118 -3.91 -68.17 2.45
C PRO A 118 -2.96 -69.13 1.71
N ALA A 119 -2.68 -70.24 2.42
CA ALA A 119 -2.48 -71.60 1.91
C ALA A 119 -1.24 -71.96 1.06
N ARG A 120 -0.39 -72.80 1.68
CA ARG A 120 0.59 -73.71 1.06
C ARG A 120 -0.07 -74.60 -0.03
N PRO A 121 0.67 -75.10 -1.05
CA PRO A 121 1.30 -76.42 -0.84
C PRO A 121 2.66 -76.71 -1.57
N ARG A 122 3.40 -77.64 -0.96
CA ARG A 122 4.37 -78.62 -1.54
C ARG A 122 5.40 -78.21 -2.63
N ALA A 123 6.64 -78.16 -2.18
CA ALA A 123 7.83 -78.87 -2.72
C ALA A 123 7.88 -79.23 -4.23
N ALA A 124 8.79 -78.56 -4.95
CA ALA A 124 9.52 -79.13 -6.08
C ALA A 124 11.03 -79.00 -5.82
N ARG A 125 11.80 -80.02 -6.21
CA ARG A 125 13.24 -80.18 -5.90
C ARG A 125 14.07 -79.94 -7.16
N SER A 126 15.23 -79.32 -7.01
CA SER A 126 16.35 -79.27 -7.97
C SER A 126 16.23 -78.37 -9.21
N ALA A 127 16.98 -77.27 -9.18
CA ALA A 127 18.00 -76.98 -10.21
C ALA A 127 19.13 -76.15 -9.58
N ARG A 128 20.40 -76.59 -9.70
CA ARG A 128 21.58 -75.79 -9.36
C ARG A 128 21.93 -74.87 -10.54
N PRO A 129 21.97 -73.54 -10.37
CA PRO A 129 22.81 -72.69 -11.20
C PRO A 129 24.26 -72.84 -10.74
N GLY A 130 25.21 -72.87 -11.69
CA GLY A 130 26.63 -72.97 -11.38
C GLY A 130 27.13 -71.74 -10.62
N SER A 131 28.04 -71.95 -9.67
CA SER A 131 28.76 -70.89 -8.99
C SER A 131 29.68 -70.15 -9.99
N SER A 132 29.23 -69.02 -10.52
CA SER A 132 30.13 -68.07 -11.19
C SER A 132 31.22 -67.63 -10.20
N PRO A 133 32.49 -67.57 -10.59
CA PRO A 133 33.56 -67.18 -9.70
C PRO A 133 33.37 -65.70 -9.32
N VAL A 134 33.01 -65.44 -8.06
CA VAL A 134 32.94 -64.08 -7.53
C VAL A 134 34.32 -63.44 -7.71
N PRO A 135 34.45 -62.35 -8.48
CA PRO A 135 35.73 -61.67 -8.62
C PRO A 135 36.13 -61.17 -7.24
N LYS A 136 37.30 -61.63 -6.76
CA LYS A 136 37.86 -61.19 -5.47
C LYS A 136 38.30 -59.74 -5.62
N ILE A 137 37.38 -58.79 -5.44
CA ILE A 137 37.69 -57.37 -5.37
C ILE A 137 38.80 -57.22 -4.31
N PRO A 138 39.98 -56.67 -4.66
CA PRO A 138 41.07 -56.55 -3.71
C PRO A 138 40.61 -55.73 -2.51
N ARG A 139 40.89 -56.20 -1.29
CA ARG A 139 40.52 -55.45 -0.06
C ARG A 139 41.03 -54.00 -0.08
N ALA A 140 42.15 -53.75 -0.75
CA ALA A 140 42.68 -52.41 -1.00
C ALA A 140 41.70 -51.52 -1.81
N VAL A 141 41.06 -52.05 -2.87
CA VAL A 141 40.08 -51.30 -3.67
C VAL A 141 38.82 -50.99 -2.85
N LEU A 142 38.36 -51.94 -2.03
CA LEU A 142 37.26 -51.71 -1.09
C LEU A 142 37.58 -50.66 -0.03
N LEU A 143 38.80 -50.65 0.52
CA LEU A 143 39.25 -49.64 1.49
C LEU A 143 39.39 -48.25 0.86
N VAL A 144 39.92 -48.16 -0.36
CA VAL A 144 39.97 -46.89 -1.11
C VAL A 144 38.57 -46.39 -1.43
N ALA A 145 37.66 -47.25 -1.90
CA ALA A 145 36.28 -46.88 -2.16
C ALA A 145 35.53 -46.41 -0.90
N ALA A 146 35.72 -47.10 0.24
CA ALA A 146 35.15 -46.70 1.52
C ALA A 146 35.73 -45.36 2.02
N GLY A 147 37.04 -45.13 1.85
CA GLY A 147 37.68 -43.85 2.16
C GLY A 147 37.15 -42.69 1.31
N VAL A 148 36.98 -42.91 0.00
CA VAL A 148 36.37 -41.92 -0.91
C VAL A 148 34.91 -41.66 -0.52
N LEU A 149 34.12 -42.69 -0.21
CA LEU A 149 32.74 -42.53 0.24
C LEU A 149 32.66 -41.69 1.53
N LEU A 150 33.53 -41.96 2.51
CA LEU A 150 33.62 -41.19 3.75
C LEU A 150 33.95 -39.72 3.49
N VAL A 151 34.91 -39.43 2.59
CA VAL A 151 35.26 -38.05 2.20
C VAL A 151 34.10 -37.36 1.49
N VAL A 152 33.37 -38.04 0.59
CA VAL A 152 32.20 -37.48 -0.08
C VAL A 152 31.07 -37.18 0.92
N VAL A 153 30.83 -38.06 1.89
CA VAL A 153 29.84 -37.82 2.96
C VAL A 153 30.26 -36.65 3.86
N LEU A 154 31.51 -36.58 4.30
CA LEU A 154 32.03 -35.46 5.11
C LEU A 154 32.02 -34.13 4.36
N LEU A 155 32.33 -34.14 3.06
CA LEU A 155 32.27 -32.94 2.23
C LEU A 155 30.81 -32.53 1.98
N GLY A 156 29.90 -33.49 1.80
CA GLY A 156 28.47 -33.26 1.66
C GLY A 156 27.84 -32.67 2.92
N THR A 157 28.16 -33.19 4.12
CA THR A 157 27.68 -32.62 5.38
C THR A 157 28.29 -31.25 5.67
N LEU A 158 29.58 -31.04 5.36
CA LEU A 158 30.22 -29.72 5.47
C LEU A 158 29.60 -28.70 4.51
N LEU A 159 29.32 -29.09 3.26
CA LEU A 159 28.63 -28.23 2.28
C LEU A 159 27.19 -27.93 2.71
N ALA A 160 26.46 -28.92 3.24
CA ALA A 160 25.11 -28.70 3.79
C ALA A 160 25.13 -27.73 5.00
N ALA A 161 26.13 -27.83 5.88
CA ALA A 161 26.32 -26.90 6.99
C ALA A 161 26.72 -25.48 6.54
N LEU A 162 27.49 -25.36 5.45
CA LEU A 162 27.92 -24.07 4.89
C LEU A 162 26.89 -23.42 3.96
N ALA A 163 25.98 -24.20 3.36
CA ALA A 163 24.95 -23.72 2.43
C ALA A 163 24.12 -22.54 2.97
N PRO A 164 23.56 -22.56 4.20
CA PRO A 164 22.80 -21.42 4.73
C PRO A 164 23.66 -20.17 4.89
N TRP A 165 24.94 -20.30 5.26
CA TRP A 165 25.86 -19.16 5.36
C TRP A 165 26.18 -18.55 3.99
N ILE A 166 26.38 -19.39 2.97
CA ILE A 166 26.60 -18.93 1.58
C ILE A 166 25.33 -18.24 1.04
N ALA A 167 24.15 -18.80 1.31
CA ALA A 167 22.87 -18.21 0.91
C ALA A 167 22.64 -16.84 1.57
N GLN A 168 22.83 -16.74 2.90
CA GLN A 168 22.77 -15.48 3.64
C GLN A 168 23.76 -14.44 3.07
N ARG A 169 25.00 -14.85 2.75
CA ARG A 169 26.01 -13.94 2.19
C ARG A 169 25.63 -13.43 0.79
N ARG A 170 25.00 -14.26 -0.05
CA ARG A 170 24.46 -13.82 -1.35
C ARG A 170 23.29 -12.86 -1.19
N ALA A 171 22.31 -13.19 -0.35
CA ALA A 171 21.18 -12.32 -0.06
C ALA A 171 21.62 -10.94 0.48
N ARG A 172 22.63 -10.90 1.37
CA ARG A 172 23.23 -9.65 1.86
C ARG A 172 23.84 -8.80 0.73
N LEU A 173 24.53 -9.42 -0.23
CA LEU A 173 25.13 -8.71 -1.37
C LEU A 173 24.06 -8.19 -2.35
N GLU A 174 22.97 -8.94 -2.56
CA GLU A 174 21.85 -8.55 -3.40
C GLU A 174 21.11 -7.33 -2.80
N VAL A 175 20.79 -7.39 -1.50
CA VAL A 175 20.22 -6.25 -0.74
C VAL A 175 21.15 -5.01 -0.79
N GLN A 176 22.47 -5.20 -0.72
CA GLN A 176 23.44 -4.11 -0.84
C GLN A 176 23.53 -3.52 -2.27
N GLY A 177 23.26 -4.31 -3.31
CA GLY A 177 23.23 -3.83 -4.70
C GLY A 177 22.03 -2.93 -5.01
N GLU A 178 20.89 -3.18 -4.33
CA GLU A 178 19.66 -2.39 -4.44
C GLU A 178 19.58 -1.22 -3.45
N ALA A 179 20.62 -1.01 -2.63
CA ALA A 179 20.66 0.08 -1.67
C ALA A 179 20.94 1.44 -2.34
N LEU A 180 20.31 2.50 -1.82
CA LEU A 180 20.70 3.88 -2.09
C LEU A 180 21.90 4.28 -1.22
N PRO A 181 22.78 5.17 -1.70
CA PRO A 181 23.93 5.64 -0.92
C PRO A 181 23.51 6.53 0.25
N ASP A 182 22.39 7.24 0.11
CA ASP A 182 21.86 8.13 1.12
C ASP A 182 21.09 7.35 2.19
N ARG A 183 21.41 7.64 3.45
CA ARG A 183 20.75 7.05 4.64
C ARG A 183 19.59 7.90 5.16
N ARG A 184 19.22 8.96 4.43
CA ARG A 184 18.13 9.87 4.79
C ARG A 184 17.13 9.93 3.65
N PHE A 185 15.89 9.55 3.95
CA PHE A 185 14.73 9.84 3.12
C PHE A 185 14.06 11.10 3.64
N ALA A 186 13.64 11.99 2.74
CA ALA A 186 12.88 13.18 3.09
C ALA A 186 11.88 13.47 1.96
N ASP A 187 10.60 13.44 2.27
CA ASP A 187 9.53 13.83 1.35
C ASP A 187 8.81 15.07 1.91
N PRO A 188 9.03 16.27 1.33
CA PRO A 188 8.35 17.49 1.75
C PRO A 188 6.85 17.51 1.47
N SER A 189 6.36 16.70 0.53
CA SER A 189 4.94 16.65 0.15
C SER A 189 4.14 15.79 1.12
N LEU A 190 4.71 14.66 1.56
CA LEU A 190 4.16 13.84 2.62
C LEU A 190 4.41 14.45 4.00
N GLY A 191 5.45 15.28 4.14
CA GLY A 191 5.89 15.79 5.42
C GLY A 191 6.46 14.67 6.28
N VAL A 192 7.51 13.99 5.82
CA VAL A 192 8.21 12.98 6.63
C VAL A 192 9.70 12.96 6.35
N ILE A 193 10.50 12.81 7.41
CA ILE A 193 11.94 12.58 7.33
C ILE A 193 12.23 11.26 8.05
N VAL A 194 12.98 10.37 7.40
CA VAL A 194 13.44 9.10 7.98
C VAL A 194 14.95 9.03 7.86
N GLU A 195 15.63 9.01 8.98
CA GLU A 195 17.09 8.79 9.06
C GLU A 195 17.34 7.33 9.46
N ALA A 196 17.81 6.52 8.51
CA ALA A 196 18.06 5.11 8.72
C ALA A 196 19.24 4.92 9.72
N PRO A 197 19.04 4.23 10.86
CA PRO A 197 20.11 3.99 11.84
C PRO A 197 21.19 3.05 11.28
N GLN A 198 22.24 2.78 12.05
CA GLN A 198 23.38 2.01 11.53
C GLN A 198 22.97 0.59 11.13
N GLY A 199 23.47 0.12 9.98
CA GLY A 199 23.14 -1.17 9.39
C GLY A 199 21.84 -1.20 8.56
N TRP A 200 20.89 -0.29 8.81
CA TRP A 200 19.72 -0.14 7.94
C TRP A 200 20.12 0.55 6.63
N LEU A 201 19.70 -0.08 5.52
CA LEU A 201 19.90 0.38 4.16
C LEU A 201 18.54 0.80 3.59
N ILE A 202 18.46 1.99 2.98
CA ILE A 202 17.31 2.39 2.18
C ILE A 202 17.42 1.70 0.82
N LEU A 203 16.35 1.05 0.38
CA LEU A 203 16.30 0.34 -0.90
C LEU A 203 15.65 1.22 -1.98
N ARG A 204 15.93 0.91 -3.24
CA ARG A 204 15.24 1.53 -4.39
C ARG A 204 13.73 1.17 -4.39
N PRO A 205 12.85 2.09 -4.81
CA PRO A 205 11.41 1.83 -4.91
C PRO A 205 11.06 0.63 -5.80
N GLU A 206 11.83 0.39 -6.85
CA GLU A 206 11.60 -0.67 -7.85
C GLU A 206 12.19 -2.04 -7.44
N THR A 207 12.60 -2.19 -6.17
CA THR A 207 13.24 -3.42 -5.70
C THR A 207 12.32 -4.63 -5.81
N ARG A 208 12.84 -5.75 -6.33
CA ARG A 208 12.12 -7.02 -6.42
C ARG A 208 12.14 -7.83 -5.13
N LEU A 209 12.88 -7.36 -4.13
CA LEU A 209 13.10 -8.05 -2.86
C LEU A 209 11.87 -8.04 -1.95
N VAL A 210 10.98 -7.05 -2.11
CA VAL A 210 9.82 -6.83 -1.24
C VAL A 210 8.66 -6.33 -2.09
N ALA A 211 7.46 -6.89 -1.90
CA ALA A 211 6.28 -6.59 -2.73
C ALA A 211 5.14 -5.76 -2.07
N PRO A 212 5.39 -4.61 -1.42
CA PRO A 212 4.35 -3.61 -1.15
C PRO A 212 4.35 -2.56 -2.26
N SER A 213 3.43 -2.69 -3.22
CA SER A 213 3.33 -1.78 -4.40
C SER A 213 2.98 -0.32 -4.06
N ASP A 214 2.69 -0.02 -2.80
CA ASP A 214 2.26 1.28 -2.30
C ASP A 214 3.20 1.88 -1.22
N ALA A 215 4.31 1.21 -0.90
CA ALA A 215 5.28 1.72 0.06
C ALA A 215 5.99 2.98 -0.49
N LYS A 216 6.10 4.01 0.34
CA LYS A 216 6.83 5.25 0.03
C LYS A 216 8.32 5.15 0.30
N LEU A 217 8.71 4.23 1.19
CA LEU A 217 10.09 3.93 1.54
C LEU A 217 10.19 2.43 1.87
N ILE A 218 11.20 1.76 1.34
CA ILE A 218 11.55 0.37 1.68
C ILE A 218 12.96 0.39 2.28
N LEU A 219 13.17 -0.34 3.37
CA LEU A 219 14.47 -0.50 4.03
C LEU A 219 14.76 -1.98 4.32
N ALA A 220 16.03 -2.30 4.51
CA ALA A 220 16.48 -3.59 4.99
C ALA A 220 17.60 -3.48 6.04
N GLN A 221 17.65 -4.43 6.98
CA GLN A 221 18.75 -4.62 7.93
C GLN A 221 19.36 -6.02 7.69
N PRO A 222 20.38 -6.13 6.81
CA PRO A 222 20.88 -7.41 6.32
C PRO A 222 21.53 -8.28 7.41
N THR A 223 21.88 -7.69 8.55
CA THR A 223 22.49 -8.41 9.68
C THR A 223 21.49 -9.38 10.32
N VAL A 224 20.25 -8.90 10.58
CA VAL A 224 19.17 -9.69 11.19
C VAL A 224 18.21 -10.28 10.15
N GLY A 225 18.36 -9.93 8.87
CA GLY A 225 17.46 -10.37 7.80
C GLY A 225 16.08 -9.69 7.87
N ALA A 226 16.01 -8.47 8.40
CA ALA A 226 14.76 -7.71 8.46
C ALA A 226 14.55 -6.86 7.20
N PHE A 227 13.27 -6.69 6.86
CA PHE A 227 12.79 -5.67 5.94
C PHE A 227 11.82 -4.73 6.66
N ALA A 228 11.72 -3.50 6.18
CA ALA A 228 10.74 -2.53 6.62
C ALA A 228 10.15 -1.75 5.43
N ALA A 229 8.90 -1.32 5.57
CA ALA A 229 8.20 -0.50 4.61
C ALA A 229 7.42 0.61 5.32
N LEU A 230 7.55 1.85 4.85
CA LEU A 230 6.71 2.96 5.27
C LEU A 230 5.57 3.12 4.27
N ARG A 231 4.33 2.95 4.73
CA ARG A 231 3.10 3.26 3.98
C ARG A 231 2.50 4.56 4.53
N VAL A 232 1.82 5.32 3.68
CA VAL A 232 1.17 6.60 4.06
C VAL A 232 -0.24 6.63 3.50
N GLU A 233 -1.22 6.85 4.38
CA GLU A 233 -2.64 6.85 4.06
C GLU A 233 -3.26 8.18 4.52
N SER A 234 -3.79 8.96 3.57
CA SER A 234 -4.45 10.24 3.86
C SER A 234 -5.88 10.00 4.33
N GLN A 235 -6.19 10.30 5.59
CA GLN A 235 -7.47 10.04 6.24
C GLN A 235 -8.09 8.66 5.93
N PRO A 236 -7.65 7.58 6.60
CA PRO A 236 -8.38 6.31 6.58
C PRO A 236 -9.82 6.55 7.04
N ARG A 237 -10.77 6.52 6.09
CA ARG A 237 -12.15 7.04 6.20
C ARG A 237 -13.04 6.39 7.28
N LEU A 238 -12.51 5.44 8.04
CA LEU A 238 -13.22 4.60 9.00
C LEU A 238 -12.54 4.58 10.38
N VAL A 239 -11.47 5.35 10.58
CA VAL A 239 -10.49 5.07 11.63
C VAL A 239 -10.19 6.32 12.46
N ALA A 240 -10.79 6.38 13.65
CA ALA A 240 -10.54 7.45 14.61
C ALA A 240 -9.30 7.14 15.46
N GLY A 241 -8.13 7.56 14.99
CA GLY A 241 -6.87 7.54 15.75
C GLY A 241 -5.93 6.37 15.44
N GLU A 242 -4.80 6.34 16.15
CA GLU A 242 -3.67 5.44 15.87
C GLU A 242 -3.96 3.98 16.27
N ASP A 243 -4.64 3.74 17.39
CA ASP A 243 -5.04 2.40 17.82
C ASP A 243 -5.99 1.72 16.83
N ALA A 244 -7.01 2.45 16.36
CA ALA A 244 -7.94 1.93 15.36
C ALA A 244 -7.23 1.69 14.01
N SER A 245 -6.14 2.43 13.73
CA SER A 245 -5.30 2.20 12.55
C SER A 245 -4.45 0.94 12.69
N LEU A 246 -3.95 0.63 13.90
CA LEU A 246 -3.33 -0.65 14.21
C LEU A 246 -4.33 -1.81 14.14
N ASP A 247 -5.59 -1.62 14.54
CA ASP A 247 -6.63 -2.65 14.39
C ASP A 247 -6.93 -2.93 12.91
N ALA A 248 -7.11 -1.89 12.10
CA ALA A 248 -7.28 -2.04 10.64
C ALA A 248 -6.06 -2.72 9.99
N LEU A 249 -4.84 -2.41 10.44
CA LEU A 249 -3.62 -3.08 10.00
C LEU A 249 -3.60 -4.57 10.39
N VAL A 250 -3.99 -4.93 11.62
CA VAL A 250 -4.10 -6.32 12.09
C VAL A 250 -5.09 -7.10 11.26
N GLU A 251 -6.27 -6.55 10.96
CA GLU A 251 -7.24 -7.19 10.09
C GLU A 251 -6.70 -7.36 8.66
N SER A 252 -6.02 -6.34 8.11
CA SER A 252 -5.37 -6.46 6.79
C SER A 252 -4.31 -7.57 6.75
N TRP A 253 -3.53 -7.74 7.82
CA TRP A 253 -2.54 -8.81 7.93
C TRP A 253 -3.20 -10.18 8.06
N ARG A 254 -4.31 -10.30 8.82
CA ARG A 254 -5.06 -11.57 8.99
C ARG A 254 -5.56 -12.16 7.67
N LEU A 255 -5.96 -11.33 6.70
CA LEU A 255 -6.39 -11.76 5.37
C LEU A 255 -5.34 -12.62 4.63
N TYR A 256 -4.05 -12.32 4.83
CA TYR A 256 -2.94 -13.02 4.19
C TYR A 256 -2.16 -13.94 5.15
N ARG A 257 -2.33 -13.76 6.47
CA ARG A 257 -1.63 -14.46 7.55
C ARG A 257 -2.63 -15.00 8.57
N PRO A 258 -3.35 -16.11 8.30
CA PRO A 258 -4.40 -16.62 9.18
C PRO A 258 -3.90 -17.07 10.56
N LYS A 259 -2.60 -17.32 10.71
CA LYS A 259 -1.93 -17.65 11.98
C LYS A 259 -1.38 -16.42 12.73
N LEU A 260 -1.77 -15.20 12.35
CA LEU A 260 -1.27 -13.98 12.99
C LEU A 260 -1.66 -13.92 14.48
N GLN A 261 -0.65 -13.85 15.35
CA GLN A 261 -0.78 -13.62 16.78
C GLN A 261 -0.23 -12.23 17.10
N VAL A 262 -1.04 -11.41 17.77
CA VAL A 262 -0.60 -10.16 18.41
C VAL A 262 0.07 -10.52 19.74
N LEU A 263 1.26 -9.98 19.98
CA LEU A 263 2.08 -10.28 21.15
C LEU A 263 2.00 -9.16 22.18
N GLU A 264 2.14 -7.92 21.72
CA GLU A 264 2.29 -6.74 22.55
C GLU A 264 1.78 -5.51 21.79
N ARG A 265 1.24 -4.54 22.53
CA ARG A 265 0.92 -3.19 22.07
C ARG A 265 1.44 -2.19 23.09
N GLY A 266 1.83 -1.01 22.65
CA GLY A 266 2.28 0.06 23.53
C GLY A 266 2.60 1.34 22.78
N GLU A 267 3.37 2.22 23.41
CA GLU A 267 3.86 3.46 22.80
C GLU A 267 5.32 3.33 22.39
N GLN A 268 5.66 3.87 21.21
CA GLN A 268 7.03 3.99 20.72
C GLN A 268 7.38 5.47 20.56
N ARG A 269 8.49 5.88 21.19
CA ARG A 269 9.04 7.23 21.00
C ARG A 269 9.70 7.35 19.63
N LEU A 270 9.34 8.40 18.88
CA LEU A 270 9.94 8.76 17.59
C LEU A 270 11.04 9.81 17.79
N ALA A 271 11.69 10.29 16.72
CA ALA A 271 12.62 11.42 16.82
C ALA A 271 11.89 12.69 17.27
N LYS A 272 10.64 12.84 16.84
CA LYS A 272 9.68 13.88 17.26
C LYS A 272 8.33 13.23 17.51
N GLY A 273 7.76 13.44 18.70
CA GLY A 273 6.49 12.86 19.11
C GLY A 273 6.57 11.39 19.55
N GLN A 274 5.40 10.77 19.59
CA GLN A 274 5.14 9.36 19.90
C GLN A 274 4.34 8.75 18.75
N GLY A 275 4.32 7.42 18.68
CA GLY A 275 3.39 6.66 17.85
C GLY A 275 3.04 5.35 18.55
N HIS A 276 1.90 4.76 18.20
CA HIS A 276 1.45 3.49 18.78
C HIS A 276 2.14 2.31 18.09
N VAL A 277 2.70 1.39 18.86
CA VAL A 277 3.45 0.21 18.37
C VAL A 277 2.71 -1.09 18.65
N LEU A 278 2.86 -2.04 17.72
CA LEU A 278 2.32 -3.38 17.72
C LEU A 278 3.46 -4.37 17.41
N HIS A 279 3.57 -5.44 18.20
CA HIS A 279 4.41 -6.60 17.91
C HIS A 279 3.56 -7.83 17.60
N ALA A 280 3.96 -8.62 16.60
CA ALA A 280 3.20 -9.77 16.13
C ALA A 280 4.10 -10.94 15.66
N SER A 281 3.50 -12.11 15.49
CA SER A 281 4.11 -13.27 14.82
C SER A 281 3.13 -14.03 13.96
N TRP A 282 3.64 -14.72 12.95
CA TRP A 282 2.92 -15.65 12.07
C TRP A 282 3.91 -16.69 11.52
N ASP A 283 3.39 -17.73 10.86
CA ASP A 283 4.22 -18.63 10.04
C ASP A 283 4.13 -18.17 8.58
N GLU A 284 5.26 -18.14 7.87
CA GLU A 284 5.33 -17.82 6.44
C GLU A 284 6.18 -18.87 5.73
N ALA A 285 5.60 -19.58 4.74
CA ALA A 285 6.22 -20.74 4.08
C ALA A 285 6.77 -21.86 5.01
N GLY A 286 6.31 -21.93 6.26
CA GLY A 286 6.79 -22.86 7.28
C GLY A 286 7.90 -22.30 8.19
N GLU A 287 8.41 -21.10 7.91
CA GLU A 287 9.32 -20.39 8.80
C GLU A 287 8.54 -19.47 9.77
N PRO A 288 8.84 -19.49 11.09
CA PRO A 288 8.23 -18.58 12.04
C PRO A 288 8.79 -17.17 11.86
N MET A 289 7.91 -16.18 11.73
CA MET A 289 8.24 -14.77 11.52
C MET A 289 7.86 -13.92 12.73
N ARG A 290 8.62 -12.84 12.94
CA ARG A 290 8.23 -11.72 13.81
C ARG A 290 7.99 -10.49 12.96
N GLY A 291 6.97 -9.71 13.34
CA GLY A 291 6.73 -8.39 12.78
C GLY A 291 6.56 -7.36 13.88
N ALA A 292 6.78 -6.11 13.49
CA ALA A 292 6.49 -4.94 14.27
C ALA A 292 5.84 -3.89 13.36
N ALA A 293 4.92 -3.09 13.88
CA ALA A 293 4.42 -1.91 13.21
C ALA A 293 4.34 -0.76 14.19
N VAL A 294 4.67 0.45 13.74
CA VAL A 294 4.39 1.69 14.46
C VAL A 294 3.55 2.59 13.57
N VAL A 295 2.45 3.08 14.11
CA VAL A 295 1.56 4.05 13.49
C VAL A 295 1.73 5.40 14.19
N PHE A 296 1.74 6.47 13.39
CA PHE A 296 1.75 7.85 13.86
C PHE A 296 1.08 8.75 12.81
N HIS A 297 0.78 10.01 13.13
CA HIS A 297 0.20 10.96 12.18
C HIS A 297 0.88 12.34 12.17
N ASP A 298 0.77 13.06 11.04
CA ASP A 298 1.07 14.50 10.91
C ASP A 298 -0.09 15.14 10.13
N GLY A 299 -0.90 15.96 10.80
CA GLY A 299 -2.09 16.60 10.23
C GLY A 299 -3.18 15.60 9.85
N TRP A 300 -3.30 15.29 8.55
CA TRP A 300 -4.30 14.37 7.99
C TRP A 300 -3.69 13.09 7.39
N ASN A 301 -2.36 12.97 7.40
CA ASN A 301 -1.65 11.79 6.92
C ASN A 301 -1.34 10.85 8.09
N TYR A 302 -1.76 9.59 7.95
CA TYR A 302 -1.36 8.50 8.83
C TYR A 302 -0.19 7.75 8.19
N PHE A 303 0.81 7.45 9.00
CA PHE A 303 2.04 6.80 8.60
C PHE A 303 2.16 5.46 9.31
N THR A 304 2.43 4.40 8.56
CA THR A 304 2.62 3.05 9.09
C THR A 304 4.00 2.57 8.69
N LEU A 305 4.95 2.55 9.63
CA LEU A 305 6.20 1.81 9.46
C LEU A 305 5.96 0.38 9.92
N GLN A 306 5.85 -0.55 8.98
CA GLN A 306 5.83 -1.98 9.24
C GLN A 306 7.19 -2.62 8.96
N ALA A 307 7.61 -3.57 9.78
CA ALA A 307 8.85 -4.31 9.60
C ALA A 307 8.68 -5.78 10.00
N TRP A 308 9.50 -6.67 9.44
CA TRP A 308 9.47 -8.10 9.74
C TRP A 308 10.82 -8.78 9.55
N ALA A 309 11.04 -9.88 10.28
CA ALA A 309 12.25 -10.68 10.25
C ALA A 309 11.97 -12.14 10.66
N PRO A 310 12.85 -13.11 10.33
CA PRO A 310 12.77 -14.47 10.85
C PRO A 310 12.83 -14.50 12.38
N ALA A 311 12.00 -15.32 13.04
CA ALA A 311 11.91 -15.37 14.50
C ALA A 311 13.22 -15.82 15.18
N ALA A 312 14.12 -16.48 14.46
CA ALA A 312 15.48 -16.78 14.91
C ALA A 312 16.30 -15.54 15.29
N THR A 313 15.92 -14.35 14.80
CA THR A 313 16.60 -13.07 15.09
C THR A 313 15.75 -12.10 15.91
N ALA A 314 14.62 -12.57 16.48
CA ALA A 314 13.58 -11.77 17.12
C ALA A 314 14.09 -10.72 18.13
N SER A 315 15.02 -11.09 19.00
CA SER A 315 15.55 -10.19 20.04
C SER A 315 16.32 -9.00 19.44
N ALA A 316 17.20 -9.25 18.48
CA ALA A 316 17.91 -8.21 17.75
C ALA A 316 16.95 -7.38 16.88
N PHE A 317 16.00 -8.03 16.20
CA PHE A 317 14.99 -7.37 15.37
C PHE A 317 14.19 -6.31 16.15
N VAL A 318 13.73 -6.60 17.38
CA VAL A 318 12.98 -5.62 18.18
C VAL A 318 13.84 -4.37 18.48
N SER A 319 15.09 -4.54 18.92
CA SER A 319 15.99 -3.40 19.16
C SER A 319 16.32 -2.59 17.90
N GLU A 320 16.48 -3.27 16.76
CA GLU A 320 16.73 -2.66 15.45
C GLU A 320 15.52 -1.87 14.95
N PHE A 321 14.31 -2.40 15.12
CA PHE A 321 13.06 -1.72 14.79
C PHE A 321 12.84 -0.48 15.67
N GLN A 322 13.08 -0.57 16.98
CA GLN A 322 12.99 0.57 17.89
C GLN A 322 14.06 1.64 17.60
N ALA A 323 15.23 1.25 17.07
CA ALA A 323 16.22 2.19 16.56
C ALA A 323 15.72 2.89 15.28
N LEU A 324 15.10 2.14 14.36
CA LEU A 324 14.54 2.69 13.12
C LEU A 324 13.37 3.65 13.38
N ALA A 325 12.43 3.28 14.26
CA ALA A 325 11.32 4.15 14.66
C ALA A 325 11.81 5.47 15.29
N ARG A 326 12.87 5.42 16.10
CA ARG A 326 13.53 6.64 16.64
C ARG A 326 14.24 7.49 15.59
N GLY A 327 14.50 6.96 14.39
CA GLY A 327 15.01 7.71 13.24
C GLY A 327 13.92 8.43 12.43
N ILE A 328 12.64 8.20 12.73
CA ILE A 328 11.52 8.88 12.07
C ILE A 328 11.23 10.21 12.76
N ALA A 329 11.26 11.29 11.98
CA ALA A 329 10.81 12.61 12.37
C ALA A 329 9.60 13.04 11.51
N PRO A 330 8.36 12.94 12.01
CA PRO A 330 7.30 13.81 11.51
C PRO A 330 7.76 15.27 11.76
N PRO A 331 7.76 16.15 10.75
CA PRO A 331 8.15 17.54 10.91
C PRO A 331 7.12 18.33 11.74
N GLY A 332 5.88 17.83 11.86
CA GLY A 332 4.74 18.57 12.45
C GLY A 332 4.23 19.66 11.52
N ALA A 333 4.59 19.60 10.23
CA ALA A 333 4.38 20.67 9.27
C ALA A 333 2.95 20.64 8.71
N LEU A 334 2.36 19.45 8.54
CA LEU A 334 0.97 19.32 8.14
C LEU A 334 0.06 19.68 9.31
N GLU A 335 0.38 19.20 10.51
CA GLU A 335 -0.28 19.52 11.76
C GLU A 335 -0.29 21.03 12.04
N SER A 336 0.86 21.69 11.90
CA SER A 336 0.96 23.16 12.05
C SER A 336 0.09 23.92 11.03
N ARG A 337 -0.02 23.39 9.80
CA ARG A 337 -0.90 23.97 8.76
C ARG A 337 -2.38 23.74 9.05
N VAL A 338 -2.75 22.56 9.58
CA VAL A 338 -4.11 22.29 10.06
C VAL A 338 -4.46 23.25 11.19
N ASP A 339 -3.59 23.40 12.19
CA ASP A 339 -3.87 24.25 13.35
C ASP A 339 -3.96 25.75 12.98
N GLU A 340 -3.18 26.22 12.01
CA GLU A 340 -3.32 27.59 11.47
C GLU A 340 -4.63 27.78 10.69
N ALA A 341 -4.97 26.85 9.81
CA ALA A 341 -6.26 26.87 9.09
C ALA A 341 -7.45 26.79 10.06
N VAL A 342 -7.35 26.00 11.13
CA VAL A 342 -8.35 25.92 12.20
C VAL A 342 -8.46 27.25 12.95
N ARG A 343 -7.35 27.92 13.28
CA ARG A 343 -7.36 29.26 13.89
C ARG A 343 -8.07 30.28 12.99
N GLN A 344 -7.73 30.32 11.71
CA GLN A 344 -8.35 31.23 10.73
C GLN A 344 -9.86 30.99 10.61
N VAL A 345 -10.27 29.74 10.36
CA VAL A 345 -11.67 29.39 10.09
C VAL A 345 -12.55 29.48 11.33
N ALA A 346 -12.04 29.15 12.52
CA ALA A 346 -12.81 29.28 13.78
C ALA A 346 -13.22 30.73 14.09
N VAL A 347 -12.44 31.72 13.63
CA VAL A 347 -12.82 33.14 13.74
C VAL A 347 -13.99 33.49 12.81
N GLU A 348 -14.15 32.81 11.68
CA GLU A 348 -15.21 33.07 10.69
C GLU A 348 -16.48 32.24 10.90
N ALA A 349 -16.35 31.10 11.58
CA ALA A 349 -17.40 30.12 11.83
C ALA A 349 -17.64 29.83 13.34
N PRO A 350 -18.12 30.82 14.12
CA PRO A 350 -18.34 30.67 15.58
C PRO A 350 -19.46 29.69 15.95
N GLU A 351 -20.27 29.22 14.99
CA GLU A 351 -21.25 28.16 15.17
C GLU A 351 -20.64 26.75 15.14
N LEU A 352 -19.37 26.61 14.75
CA LEU A 352 -18.64 25.34 14.71
C LEU A 352 -17.73 25.22 15.93
N SER A 353 -17.66 24.03 16.52
CA SER A 353 -16.64 23.74 17.52
C SER A 353 -15.24 23.68 16.87
N ARG A 354 -14.17 23.87 17.66
CA ARG A 354 -12.79 23.70 17.17
C ARG A 354 -12.57 22.29 16.58
N THR A 355 -13.19 21.26 17.16
CA THR A 355 -13.16 19.88 16.66
C THR A 355 -13.81 19.77 15.27
N ALA A 356 -15.01 20.34 15.11
CA ALA A 356 -15.74 20.32 13.84
C ALA A 356 -15.00 21.07 12.73
N VAL A 357 -14.42 22.24 13.05
CA VAL A 357 -13.54 22.98 12.12
C VAL A 357 -12.34 22.12 11.73
N ARG A 358 -11.66 21.49 12.69
CA ARG A 358 -10.48 20.66 12.45
C ARG A 358 -10.77 19.47 11.54
N LEU A 359 -11.90 18.77 11.75
CA LEU A 359 -12.35 17.69 10.88
C LEU A 359 -12.58 18.18 9.44
N LEU A 360 -13.29 19.30 9.26
CA LEU A 360 -13.54 19.86 7.92
C LEU A 360 -12.25 20.34 7.24
N VAL A 361 -11.33 20.97 7.97
CA VAL A 361 -10.01 21.40 7.47
C VAL A 361 -9.21 20.18 7.02
N GLN A 362 -9.09 19.15 7.86
CA GLN A 362 -8.35 17.93 7.50
C GLN A 362 -8.96 17.24 6.26
N VAL A 363 -10.29 17.17 6.13
CA VAL A 363 -10.96 16.60 4.94
C VAL A 363 -10.74 17.43 3.68
N ARG A 364 -10.76 18.76 3.76
CA ARG A 364 -10.47 19.62 2.62
C ARG A 364 -9.02 19.50 2.19
N MET A 365 -8.09 19.60 3.13
CA MET A 365 -6.66 19.57 2.84
C MET A 365 -6.16 18.20 2.37
N SER A 366 -6.72 17.10 2.88
CA SER A 366 -6.43 15.74 2.37
C SER A 366 -6.86 15.54 0.93
N ALA A 367 -7.97 16.17 0.52
CA ALA A 367 -8.47 16.19 -0.86
C ALA A 367 -7.78 17.25 -1.76
N GLY A 368 -6.78 17.99 -1.26
CA GLY A 368 -6.12 19.08 -1.99
C GLY A 368 -7.03 20.29 -2.29
N GLN A 369 -8.16 20.40 -1.60
CA GLN A 369 -9.16 21.46 -1.78
C GLN A 369 -8.82 22.69 -0.93
N PRO A 370 -9.18 23.91 -1.37
CA PRO A 370 -9.03 25.12 -0.57
C PRO A 370 -9.93 25.10 0.67
N ILE A 371 -9.62 25.96 1.63
CA ILE A 371 -10.38 26.15 2.88
C ILE A 371 -11.28 27.41 2.85
N ASP A 372 -11.23 28.20 1.78
CA ASP A 372 -11.90 29.50 1.70
C ASP A 372 -13.44 29.39 1.65
N ASP A 373 -13.99 28.30 1.11
CA ASP A 373 -15.43 27.99 1.13
C ASP A 373 -15.82 26.95 2.21
N LEU A 374 -15.00 26.85 3.27
CA LEU A 374 -15.29 25.94 4.39
C LEU A 374 -16.57 26.34 5.16
N PRO A 375 -16.89 27.62 5.41
CA PRO A 375 -18.18 28.01 6.02
C PRO A 375 -19.41 27.57 5.21
N GLU A 376 -19.36 27.61 3.88
CA GLU A 376 -20.43 27.12 2.99
C GLU A 376 -20.46 25.58 2.98
N THR A 377 -19.28 24.97 3.06
CA THR A 377 -19.14 23.51 3.17
C THR A 377 -19.69 22.97 4.47
N SER A 378 -19.48 23.65 5.60
CA SER A 378 -20.02 23.21 6.89
C SER A 378 -21.55 23.15 6.83
N VAL A 379 -22.22 24.15 6.25
CA VAL A 379 -23.68 24.15 6.03
C VAL A 379 -24.13 22.94 5.19
N ARG A 380 -23.41 22.61 4.11
CA ARG A 380 -23.70 21.41 3.28
C ARG A 380 -23.53 20.11 4.08
N VAL A 381 -22.43 19.98 4.82
CA VAL A 381 -22.10 18.76 5.58
C VAL A 381 -23.04 18.58 6.78
N VAL A 382 -23.31 19.65 7.54
CA VAL A 382 -24.34 19.68 8.60
C VAL A 382 -25.69 19.23 8.03
N ASN A 383 -26.13 19.80 6.90
CA ASN A 383 -27.41 19.45 6.29
C ASN A 383 -27.53 17.95 5.91
N ARG A 384 -26.44 17.32 5.43
CA ARG A 384 -26.39 15.86 5.20
C ARG A 384 -26.44 15.07 6.52
N GLY A 385 -25.81 15.60 7.56
CA GLY A 385 -25.73 15.02 8.89
C GLY A 385 -26.96 15.17 9.78
N LEU A 386 -27.91 16.06 9.45
CA LEU A 386 -29.13 16.29 10.26
C LEU A 386 -29.92 14.99 10.53
N LEU A 387 -29.89 14.04 9.61
CA LEU A 387 -30.53 12.72 9.75
C LEU A 387 -29.90 11.81 10.83
N ALA A 388 -28.81 12.23 11.48
CA ALA A 388 -28.21 11.56 12.63
C ALA A 388 -28.47 12.29 13.96
N LEU A 389 -29.11 13.47 13.91
CA LEU A 389 -29.67 14.11 15.09
C LEU A 389 -31.03 13.47 15.41
N SER A 390 -31.34 13.35 16.69
CA SER A 390 -32.69 12.99 17.13
C SER A 390 -33.68 14.12 16.78
N THR A 391 -34.98 13.80 16.80
CA THR A 391 -36.04 14.80 16.61
C THR A 391 -35.95 15.95 17.63
N ALA A 392 -35.57 15.63 18.87
CA ALA A 392 -35.37 16.62 19.93
C ALA A 392 -34.19 17.55 19.64
N GLU A 393 -33.02 17.00 19.30
CA GLU A 393 -31.82 17.76 18.91
C GLU A 393 -32.05 18.62 17.66
N SER A 394 -32.78 18.10 16.67
CA SER A 394 -33.14 18.84 15.45
C SER A 394 -34.07 20.01 15.74
N ALA A 395 -35.07 19.81 16.61
CA ALA A 395 -35.98 20.86 17.05
C ALA A 395 -35.28 21.91 17.93
N GLU A 396 -34.33 21.50 18.77
CA GLU A 396 -33.48 22.38 19.56
C GLU A 396 -32.58 23.25 18.66
N MET A 397 -31.88 22.64 17.71
CA MET A 397 -31.07 23.34 16.71
C MET A 397 -31.88 24.38 15.93
N GLY A 398 -33.09 24.02 15.50
CA GLY A 398 -34.02 24.95 14.84
C GLY A 398 -34.46 26.12 15.74
N LYS A 399 -34.69 25.88 17.05
CA LYS A 399 -34.99 26.94 18.02
C LYS A 399 -33.81 27.89 18.24
N ILE A 400 -32.58 27.37 18.33
CA ILE A 400 -31.38 28.21 18.50
C ILE A 400 -31.19 29.11 17.28
N TYR A 401 -31.23 28.54 16.06
CA TYR A 401 -31.14 29.38 14.85
C TYR A 401 -32.31 30.37 14.70
N ALA A 402 -33.51 30.05 15.18
CA ALA A 402 -34.61 31.02 15.21
C ALA A 402 -34.31 32.25 16.10
N GLN A 403 -33.49 32.10 17.14
CA GLN A 403 -32.98 33.25 17.94
C GLN A 403 -31.95 34.07 17.15
N VAL A 404 -31.09 33.42 16.37
CA VAL A 404 -30.09 34.06 15.49
C VAL A 404 -30.77 34.90 14.39
N TRP A 405 -31.83 34.37 13.77
CA TRP A 405 -32.50 35.01 12.63
C TRP A 405 -33.66 35.92 13.03
N GLY A 406 -34.27 35.70 14.20
CA GLY A 406 -35.47 36.42 14.67
C GLY A 406 -35.34 37.95 14.63
N PRO A 407 -34.23 38.53 15.15
CA PRO A 407 -34.01 39.98 15.15
C PRO A 407 -33.77 40.63 13.78
N LEU A 408 -33.49 39.84 12.74
CA LEU A 408 -33.14 40.39 11.41
C LEU A 408 -34.38 40.94 10.69
N PRO A 409 -34.27 42.07 9.97
CA PRO A 409 -35.31 42.58 9.07
C PRO A 409 -35.75 41.52 8.06
N GLU A 410 -37.04 41.52 7.70
CA GLU A 410 -37.60 40.49 6.81
C GLU A 410 -36.89 40.39 5.45
N ALA A 411 -36.50 41.53 4.88
CA ALA A 411 -35.73 41.59 3.64
C ALA A 411 -34.35 40.89 3.75
N GLU A 412 -33.71 40.94 4.91
CA GLU A 412 -32.44 40.25 5.17
C GLU A 412 -32.66 38.76 5.42
N ARG A 413 -33.69 38.38 6.19
CA ARG A 413 -34.10 36.96 6.34
C ARG A 413 -34.38 36.31 4.99
N ASN A 414 -35.06 37.01 4.09
CA ASN A 414 -35.36 36.54 2.73
C ASN A 414 -34.13 36.50 1.80
N ARG A 415 -33.07 37.26 2.08
CA ARG A 415 -31.76 37.11 1.40
C ARG A 415 -31.00 35.91 1.96
N LEU A 416 -30.90 35.81 3.29
CA LEU A 416 -30.22 34.73 4.00
C LEU A 416 -30.83 33.36 3.70
N ALA A 417 -32.16 33.25 3.62
CA ALA A 417 -32.85 32.02 3.25
C ALA A 417 -32.45 31.52 1.86
N ARG A 418 -32.47 32.41 0.85
CA ARG A 418 -32.05 32.10 -0.54
C ARG A 418 -30.57 31.73 -0.61
N TYR A 419 -29.72 32.41 0.14
CA TYR A 419 -28.30 32.08 0.27
C TYR A 419 -28.10 30.67 0.84
N LEU A 420 -28.72 30.36 1.99
CA LEU A 420 -28.62 29.04 2.60
C LEU A 420 -29.22 27.93 1.73
N GLU A 421 -30.20 28.23 0.89
CA GLU A 421 -30.75 27.31 -0.12
C GLU A 421 -29.72 27.06 -1.25
N GLN A 422 -29.12 28.11 -1.80
CA GLN A 422 -28.06 27.99 -2.83
C GLN A 422 -26.84 27.23 -2.32
N VAL A 423 -26.38 27.51 -1.09
CA VAL A 423 -25.28 26.79 -0.42
C VAL A 423 -25.64 25.30 -0.28
N ARG A 424 -26.84 24.99 0.23
CA ARG A 424 -27.31 23.59 0.36
C ARG A 424 -27.42 22.88 -0.99
N ALA A 425 -27.81 23.59 -2.05
CA ALA A 425 -27.84 23.09 -3.42
C ALA A 425 -26.46 22.97 -4.09
N GLY A 426 -25.37 23.32 -3.39
CA GLY A 426 -24.00 23.24 -3.93
C GLY A 426 -23.70 24.25 -5.03
N ARG A 427 -24.48 25.32 -5.17
CA ARG A 427 -24.23 26.35 -6.18
C ARG A 427 -23.07 27.23 -5.76
N ALA A 428 -22.25 27.65 -6.72
CA ALA A 428 -21.24 28.69 -6.50
C ALA A 428 -21.95 30.05 -6.26
N ILE A 429 -21.51 30.77 -5.24
CA ILE A 429 -22.03 32.08 -4.86
C ILE A 429 -20.87 33.07 -4.95
N ALA A 430 -21.11 34.28 -5.45
CA ALA A 430 -20.07 35.29 -5.54
C ALA A 430 -19.59 35.70 -4.14
N PRO A 431 -18.27 35.86 -3.90
CA PRO A 431 -17.75 36.26 -2.58
C PRO A 431 -18.37 37.56 -2.04
N GLU A 432 -18.68 38.51 -2.93
CA GLU A 432 -19.33 39.79 -2.59
C GLU A 432 -20.78 39.63 -2.07
N GLU A 433 -21.48 38.56 -2.45
CA GLU A 433 -22.82 38.22 -1.93
C GLU A 433 -22.72 37.35 -0.67
N ALA A 434 -21.79 36.39 -0.66
CA ALA A 434 -21.59 35.48 0.47
C ALA A 434 -21.09 36.20 1.73
N LYS A 435 -20.06 37.04 1.60
CA LYS A 435 -19.38 37.71 2.72
C LYS A 435 -20.30 38.54 3.64
N PRO A 436 -21.19 39.43 3.16
CA PRO A 436 -22.09 40.18 4.04
C PRO A 436 -23.11 39.27 4.72
N LEU A 437 -23.65 38.25 4.04
CA LEU A 437 -24.60 37.31 4.63
C LEU A 437 -23.93 36.41 5.68
N ARG A 438 -22.68 36.01 5.43
CA ARG A 438 -21.82 35.28 6.38
C ARG A 438 -21.50 36.13 7.62
N GLN A 439 -21.26 37.44 7.45
CA GLN A 439 -21.09 38.38 8.57
C GLN A 439 -22.38 38.51 9.41
N LEU A 440 -23.57 38.54 8.80
CA LEU A 440 -24.85 38.53 9.53
C LEU A 440 -25.03 37.25 10.36
N ILE A 441 -24.73 36.07 9.81
CA ILE A 441 -24.74 34.80 10.57
C ILE A 441 -23.77 34.91 11.76
N LYS A 442 -22.52 35.29 11.52
CA LYS A 442 -21.49 35.42 12.55
C LYS A 442 -21.92 36.38 13.67
N ALA A 443 -22.46 37.54 13.34
CA ALA A 443 -22.93 38.53 14.32
C ALA A 443 -24.10 37.99 15.16
N GLY A 444 -25.08 37.33 14.53
CA GLY A 444 -26.20 36.73 15.25
C GLY A 444 -25.77 35.59 16.18
N ILE A 445 -24.83 34.74 15.76
CA ILE A 445 -24.28 33.66 16.58
C ILE A 445 -23.50 34.19 17.79
N LEU A 446 -22.67 35.23 17.59
CA LEU A 446 -21.92 35.89 18.67
C LEU A 446 -22.80 36.71 19.63
N SER A 447 -24.10 36.88 19.32
CA SER A 447 -25.08 37.51 20.21
C SER A 447 -25.82 36.50 21.12
N LEU A 448 -25.62 35.20 20.91
CA LEU A 448 -26.17 34.15 21.75
C LEU A 448 -25.43 34.08 23.10
N PRO A 449 -26.10 33.64 24.19
CA PRO A 449 -25.43 33.22 25.41
C PRO A 449 -24.39 32.11 25.16
N GLU A 450 -23.30 32.10 25.94
CA GLU A 450 -22.18 31.16 25.75
C GLU A 450 -22.59 29.68 25.83
N ASP A 451 -23.53 29.34 26.72
CA ASP A 451 -24.09 27.99 26.88
C ASP A 451 -24.92 27.57 25.65
N VAL A 452 -25.70 28.50 25.09
CA VAL A 452 -26.49 28.29 23.87
C VAL A 452 -25.56 28.15 22.66
N GLN A 453 -24.49 28.95 22.59
CA GLN A 453 -23.47 28.83 21.54
C GLN A 453 -22.74 27.49 21.62
N ALA A 454 -22.26 27.08 22.81
CA ALA A 454 -21.61 25.80 23.02
C ALA A 454 -22.53 24.62 22.68
N ARG A 455 -23.83 24.74 23.01
CA ARG A 455 -24.84 23.74 22.65
C ARG A 455 -25.03 23.63 21.13
N LEU A 456 -25.09 24.75 20.42
CA LEU A 456 -25.16 24.78 18.95
C LEU A 456 -23.91 24.17 18.31
N GLN A 457 -22.72 24.49 18.83
CA GLN A 457 -21.45 23.93 18.37
C GLN A 457 -21.43 22.40 18.50
N ALA A 458 -21.90 21.85 19.63
CA ALA A 458 -22.01 20.40 19.83
C ALA A 458 -23.01 19.73 18.88
N LEU A 459 -24.14 20.37 18.59
CA LEU A 459 -25.13 19.88 17.61
C LEU A 459 -24.56 19.90 16.18
N ASN A 460 -23.88 20.98 15.79
CA ASN A 460 -23.17 21.08 14.52
C ASN A 460 -22.04 20.04 14.40
N GLU A 461 -21.25 19.80 15.47
CA GLU A 461 -20.18 18.80 15.49
C GLU A 461 -20.73 17.37 15.27
N LYS A 462 -21.80 17.00 15.99
CA LYS A 462 -22.48 15.70 15.82
C LYS A 462 -23.01 15.52 14.39
N ALA A 463 -23.62 16.57 13.83
CA ALA A 463 -24.08 16.55 12.44
C ALA A 463 -22.90 16.44 11.46
N ILE A 464 -21.79 17.16 11.68
CA ILE A 464 -20.61 17.11 10.80
C ILE A 464 -19.96 15.73 10.80
N GLY A 465 -19.77 15.10 11.95
CA GLY A 465 -19.24 13.74 12.03
C GLY A 465 -20.08 12.74 11.22
N ALA A 466 -21.40 12.80 11.35
CA ALA A 466 -22.32 11.96 10.57
C ALA A 466 -22.40 12.32 9.08
N GLY A 467 -22.28 13.61 8.74
CA GLY A 467 -22.33 14.11 7.36
C GLY A 467 -21.06 13.84 6.54
N LEU A 468 -19.92 13.62 7.22
CA LEU A 468 -18.65 13.18 6.61
C LEU A 468 -18.54 11.66 6.52
N GLY A 469 -19.10 10.93 7.49
CA GLY A 469 -19.04 9.45 7.53
C GLY A 469 -20.00 8.71 6.59
N ARG A 470 -20.85 9.43 5.83
CA ARG A 470 -21.77 8.84 4.84
C ARG A 470 -21.27 9.15 3.42
N PRO A 471 -21.02 8.13 2.57
CA PRO A 471 -20.69 8.33 1.15
C PRO A 471 -21.87 8.87 0.34
#